data_AF-A0AAN1SGT0-F1
#
_entry.id   AF-A0AAN1SGT0-F1
#
_cell.length_a   1.000
_cell.length_b   1.000
_cell.length_c   1.000
_cell.angle_alpha   90.00
_cell.angle_beta   90.00
_cell.angle_gamma   90.00
#
_symmetry.space_group_name_H-M   'P 1'
#
loop_
_entity.id
_entity.type
_entity.pdbx_description
1 polymer ?
#
loop_
_entity_poly.entity_id
_entity_poly.type
_entity_poly.pdbx_seq_one_letter_code
_entity_poly.pdbx_strand_id
1 'polypeptide(L)' 'MSTLDNNNEYVIVDGGMVAGYAVNGIRKKDMNGSILVVSNDADVP' A
#
# COMPACT_ATOMS: atom_id res chain seq x y z
N MET A 1 -2.13 15.34 -16.58
CA MET A 1 -2.45 13.92 -16.30
C MET A 1 -1.17 13.30 -15.78
N SER A 2 -1.04 13.13 -14.47
CA SER A 2 0.16 12.55 -13.87
C SER A 2 0.23 11.09 -14.30
N THR A 3 1.20 10.72 -15.11
CA THR A 3 1.51 9.33 -15.43
C THR A 3 1.75 8.63 -14.10
N LEU A 4 0.88 7.71 -13.69
CA LEU A 4 1.21 6.81 -12.59
C LEU A 4 2.41 5.99 -13.08
N ASP A 5 3.60 6.29 -12.57
CA ASP A 5 4.70 5.34 -12.60
C ASP A 5 4.26 4.13 -11.77
N ASN A 6 3.63 3.16 -12.43
CA ASN A 6 3.07 1.95 -11.82
C ASN A 6 4.16 0.94 -11.41
N ASN A 7 5.38 1.40 -11.13
CA ASN A 7 6.47 0.56 -10.62
C ASN A 7 6.40 0.47 -9.09
N ASN A 8 5.22 0.14 -8.56
CA ASN A 8 5.10 -0.25 -7.16
C ASN A 8 5.37 -1.74 -7.06
N GLU A 9 6.37 -2.13 -6.27
CA GLU A 9 6.68 -3.55 -6.03
C GLU A 9 5.53 -4.26 -5.31
N TYR A 10 4.77 -3.52 -4.50
CA TYR A 10 3.62 -4.04 -3.78
C TYR A 10 2.39 -3.16 -4.01
N VAL A 11 1.28 -3.79 -4.41
CA VAL A 11 -0.03 -3.14 -4.51
C VAL A 11 -1.00 -3.84 -3.58
N ILE A 12 -1.54 -3.11 -2.62
CA ILE A 12 -2.60 -3.56 -1.71
C ILE A 12 -3.90 -2.92 -2.19
N VAL A 13 -4.88 -3.76 -2.51
CA VAL A 13 -6.24 -3.32 -2.85
C VAL A 13 -7.10 -3.52 -1.61
N ASP A 14 -7.86 -2.49 -1.26
CA ASP A 14 -8.64 -2.36 -0.03
C ASP A 14 -7.86 -1.76 1.17
N GLY A 15 -8.58 -1.09 2.07
CA GLY A 15 -8.04 -0.28 3.16
C GLY A 15 -8.18 -0.89 4.55
N GLY A 16 -8.18 -0.02 5.55
CA GLY A 16 -8.44 -0.40 6.94
C GLY A 16 -7.32 -1.18 7.64
N MET A 17 -7.69 -1.83 8.74
CA MET A 17 -6.73 -2.44 9.67
C MET A 17 -5.86 -3.53 9.02
N VAL A 18 -6.45 -4.33 8.12
CA VAL A 18 -5.75 -5.44 7.46
C VAL A 18 -4.67 -4.92 6.50
N ALA A 19 -4.95 -3.85 5.76
CA ALA A 19 -3.95 -3.20 4.92
C ALA A 19 -2.76 -2.70 5.76
N GLY A 20 -3.01 -2.14 6.95
CA GLY A 20 -1.97 -1.73 7.89
C GLY A 20 -1.07 -2.88 8.34
N TYR A 21 -1.65 -4.05 8.65
CA TYR A 21 -0.86 -5.24 9.00
C TYR A 21 -0.03 -5.76 7.82
N ALA A 22 -0.58 -5.72 6.60
CA ALA A 22 0.13 -6.10 5.40
C ALA A 22 1.34 -5.18 5.15
N VAL A 23 1.16 -3.86 5.25
CA VAL A 23 2.26 -2.88 5.14
C VAL A 23 3.35 -3.15 6.18
N ASN A 24 2.97 -3.38 7.44
CA ASN A 24 3.95 -3.66 8.50
C ASN A 24 4.70 -4.99 8.25
N GLY A 25 4.01 -6.02 7.76
CA GLY A 25 4.63 -7.29 7.37
C GLY A 25 5.64 -7.13 6.23
N ILE A 26 5.31 -6.32 5.21
CA ILE A 26 6.21 -5.98 4.11
C ILE A 26 7.42 -5.22 4.64
N ARG A 27 7.22 -4.17 5.46
CA ARG A 27 8.32 -3.35 6.00
C ARG A 27 9.31 -4.11 6.88
N LYS A 28 8.89 -5.22 7.51
CA LYS A 28 9.79 -6.12 8.24
C LYS A 28 10.72 -6.95 7.34
N LYS A 29 10.35 -7.15 6.07
CA LYS A 29 11.10 -7.96 5.10
C LYS A 29 11.81 -7.11 4.05
N ASP A 30 11.18 -6.01 3.66
CA ASP A 30 11.67 -5.03 2.73
C ASP A 30 11.34 -3.63 3.24
N MET A 31 12.38 -2.98 3.74
CA MET A 31 12.26 -1.66 4.35
C MET A 31 12.09 -0.55 3.30
N ASN A 32 12.52 -0.75 2.06
CA ASN A 32 12.65 0.30 1.06
C ASN A 32 11.73 0.13 -0.16
N GLY A 33 11.15 -1.05 -0.35
CA GLY A 33 10.22 -1.33 -1.44
C GLY A 33 9.04 -0.35 -1.50
N SER A 34 8.60 -0.04 -2.70
CA SER A 34 7.47 0.86 -2.95
C SER A 34 6.15 0.11 -2.73
N ILE A 35 5.30 0.66 -1.84
CA ILE A 35 4.00 0.07 -1.50
C ILE A 35 2.92 1.09 -1.86
N LEU A 36 1.99 0.70 -2.72
CA LEU A 36 0.78 1.45 -3.02
C LEU A 36 -0.42 0.78 -2.37
N VAL A 37 -1.17 1.53 -1.58
CA VAL A 37 -2.46 1.10 -1.03
C VAL A 37 -3.56 1.85 -1.76
N VAL A 38 -4.47 1.13 -2.40
CA VAL A 38 -5.64 1.69 -3.08
C VAL A 38 -6.88 1.27 -2.31
N SER A 39 -7.56 2.24 -1.70
CA SER A 39 -8.78 2.02 -0.91
C SER A 39 -9.93 2.87 -1.44
N ASN A 40 -11.15 2.31 -1.40
CA ASN A 40 -12.39 3.07 -1.60
C ASN A 40 -13.00 3.53 -0.28
N ASP A 41 -12.43 3.13 0.86
CA ASP A 41 -12.87 3.62 2.18
C ASP A 41 -12.44 5.07 2.36
N ALA A 42 -13.43 5.93 2.67
CA ALA A 42 -13.20 7.35 2.95
C ALA A 42 -12.50 7.58 4.30
N ASP A 43 -12.61 6.61 5.22
CA ASP A 43 -11.95 6.61 6.53
C ASP A 43 -10.71 5.69 6.49
N VAL A 44 -9.63 6.24 5.95
CA VAL A 44 -8.28 5.76 6.32
C VAL A 44 -7.98 6.22 7.75
N PRO A 45 -7.26 5.42 8.57
CA PRO A 45 -6.71 5.93 9.82
C PRO A 45 -5.81 7.15 9.59
#